data_AF-A0A949HQN5-F1
#
_entry.id   AF-A0A949HQN5-F1
#
_cell.length_a   1.000
_cell.length_b   1.000
_cell.length_c   1.000
_cell.angle_alpha   90.00
_cell.angle_beta   90.00
_cell.angle_gamma   90.00
#
_symmetry.space_group_name_H-M   'P 1'
#
loop_
_entity.id
_entity.type
_entity.pdbx_description
1 polymer ?
#
loop_
_entity_poly.entity_id
_entity_poly.type
_entity_poly.pdbx_seq_one_letter_code
_entity_poly.pdbx_strand_id
1 'polypeptide(L)'
;MLKFNRGFSWLLATSLGGVWMSVGHSEDPPGLNSPNPANSTADPSTSLPPVVSASQLRPRSIPSAASAESLEHQPIQQEPSNRDDPSYLGSNEPKSLQPLGSPDNQLPQAVTPGPETSPFFRSFFFPPTGFTGGTSVEPTQRQNTDHFIPIEDRWRIGTPTWDRYGKGHPPMDDYPFVQGAWWDPYNQNVLKGDYPIAGQDVFLKLGFKTLNLAEYRQTPIPTTPTEATQHPGEFEFFGNPNQFFFTQYNSASIDLFKGDSVFRPFDWRFKANVIFNQNYLKLYELGVVSPDVTDGTNRHRTFWSLEEWFYESKIADTSPNYDFVSVRAGSQFFTSDFRGFIFSDTNRAVRVFGNR
;
A
#
# COMPACT_ATOMS: atom_id res chain seq x y z
N MET A 1 -23.58 -5.09 25.94
CA MET A 1 -23.29 -6.55 25.89
C MET A 1 -22.96 -6.89 24.44
N LEU A 2 -21.74 -6.58 24.00
CA LEU A 2 -21.30 -6.74 22.60
C LEU A 2 -20.50 -8.05 22.45
N LYS A 3 -20.94 -8.91 21.54
CA LYS A 3 -20.20 -10.11 21.12
C LYS A 3 -19.16 -9.72 20.07
N PHE A 4 -17.87 -9.80 20.43
CA PHE A 4 -16.76 -9.80 19.47
C PHE A 4 -16.58 -11.24 18.95
N ASN A 5 -16.69 -11.43 17.64
CA ASN A 5 -16.38 -12.71 17.01
C ASN A 5 -14.87 -12.80 16.72
N ARG A 6 -14.28 -13.93 17.07
CA ARG A 6 -12.83 -14.19 17.06
C ARG A 6 -12.32 -14.53 15.66
N GLY A 7 -11.11 -14.05 15.34
CA GLY A 7 -10.34 -14.58 14.21
C GLY A 7 -9.28 -13.62 13.65
N PHE A 8 -8.32 -13.16 14.46
CA PHE A 8 -7.09 -12.56 13.95
C PHE A 8 -5.90 -13.31 14.56
N SER A 9 -5.27 -14.16 13.75
CA SER A 9 -3.99 -14.79 14.07
C SER A 9 -2.90 -13.78 13.76
N TRP A 10 -2.25 -13.24 14.80
CA TRP A 10 -1.04 -12.44 14.64
C TRP A 10 0.13 -13.37 14.36
N LEU A 11 0.50 -13.52 13.10
CA LEU A 11 1.82 -14.04 12.73
C LEU A 11 2.83 -12.90 12.87
N LEU A 12 3.51 -12.87 14.02
CA LEU A 12 4.78 -12.15 14.16
C LEU A 12 5.77 -12.79 13.17
N ALA A 13 6.02 -12.11 12.05
CA ALA A 13 7.11 -12.47 11.16
C ALA A 13 8.43 -12.09 11.84
N THR A 14 9.03 -13.05 12.54
CA THR A 14 10.45 -13.03 12.88
C THR A 14 11.23 -13.13 11.58
N SER A 15 11.74 -12.00 11.09
CA SER A 15 12.74 -11.99 10.03
C SER A 15 14.09 -12.44 10.60
N LEU A 16 14.24 -13.75 10.79
CA LEU A 16 15.54 -14.39 10.95
C LEU A 16 16.17 -14.49 9.57
N GLY A 17 17.28 -13.79 9.37
CA GLY A 17 18.21 -14.08 8.28
C GLY A 17 18.83 -15.45 8.52
N GLY A 18 18.19 -16.48 7.98
CA GLY A 18 18.68 -17.86 7.97
C GLY A 18 19.32 -18.16 6.62
N VAL A 19 20.63 -18.39 6.63
CA VAL A 19 21.37 -19.03 5.53
C VAL A 19 20.85 -20.46 5.38
N TRP A 20 20.22 -20.78 4.24
CA TRP A 20 19.78 -22.15 3.93
C TRP A 20 20.85 -22.88 3.10
N MET A 21 21.51 -23.86 3.70
CA MET A 21 22.18 -24.94 2.98
C MET A 21 21.16 -26.05 2.72
N SER A 22 20.98 -26.40 1.45
CA SER A 22 20.07 -27.45 1.00
C SER A 22 20.69 -28.84 1.19
N VAL A 23 20.00 -29.73 1.91
CA VAL A 23 20.12 -31.18 1.74
C VAL A 23 18.70 -31.69 1.53
N GLY A 24 18.44 -32.25 0.35
CA GLY A 24 17.14 -32.76 -0.05
C GLY A 24 16.83 -34.12 0.55
N HIS A 25 15.54 -34.40 0.74
CA HIS A 25 14.94 -35.72 0.57
C HIS A 25 13.49 -35.53 0.13
N SER A 26 13.11 -36.32 -0.88
CA SER A 26 11.82 -36.39 -1.54
C SER A 26 10.84 -37.23 -0.73
N GLU A 27 9.59 -36.78 -0.59
CA GLU A 27 8.41 -37.64 -0.45
C GLU A 27 7.13 -36.80 -0.61
N ASP A 28 6.19 -37.31 -1.39
CA ASP A 28 4.88 -36.74 -1.72
C ASP A 28 3.87 -37.93 -1.71
N PRO A 29 2.55 -37.74 -1.60
CA PRO A 29 1.77 -37.64 -0.34
C PRO A 29 0.64 -38.70 -0.25
N PRO A 30 -0.16 -38.78 0.84
CA PRO A 30 -1.48 -39.39 0.79
C PRO A 30 -2.61 -38.34 0.84
N GLY A 31 -3.60 -38.54 -0.02
CA GLY A 31 -4.69 -37.60 -0.32
C GLY A 31 -5.70 -37.36 0.80
N LEU A 32 -6.29 -36.16 0.76
CA LEU A 32 -7.42 -35.74 1.58
C LEU A 32 -8.59 -35.36 0.68
N ASN A 33 -9.72 -36.02 0.93
CA ASN A 33 -11.00 -35.84 0.26
C ASN A 33 -11.56 -34.42 0.42
N SER A 34 -12.02 -33.85 -0.70
CA SER A 34 -12.78 -32.60 -0.75
C SER A 34 -14.20 -32.77 -0.20
N PRO A 35 -14.71 -31.89 0.69
CA PRO A 35 -16.14 -31.79 0.95
C PRO A 35 -16.81 -30.84 -0.08
N ASN A 36 -17.94 -31.31 -0.61
CA ASN A 36 -18.85 -30.62 -1.53
C ASN A 36 -19.38 -29.31 -0.92
N PRO A 37 -19.48 -28.18 -1.65
CA PRO A 37 -20.03 -26.93 -1.12
C PRO A 37 -21.53 -26.86 -1.41
N ALA A 38 -22.36 -27.12 -0.42
CA ALA A 38 -23.76 -26.73 -0.45
C ALA A 38 -24.17 -26.20 0.93
N ASN A 39 -24.76 -25.00 0.93
CA ASN A 39 -25.31 -24.24 2.06
C ASN A 39 -24.34 -23.47 2.96
N SER A 40 -23.95 -22.28 2.49
CA SER A 40 -23.92 -21.10 3.37
C SER A 40 -24.50 -19.90 2.62
N THR A 41 -25.72 -19.51 2.98
CA THR A 41 -26.33 -18.25 2.57
C THR A 41 -25.58 -17.10 3.23
N ALA A 42 -24.65 -16.49 2.49
CA ALA A 42 -24.06 -15.20 2.81
C ALA A 42 -24.77 -14.12 1.96
N ASP A 43 -25.15 -13.03 2.61
CA ASP A 43 -25.81 -11.85 2.05
C ASP A 43 -24.89 -11.18 0.99
N PRO A 44 -25.31 -10.99 -0.27
CA PRO A 44 -24.44 -10.55 -1.36
C PRO A 44 -24.16 -9.02 -1.38
N SER A 45 -24.57 -8.29 -0.34
CA SER A 45 -24.52 -6.83 -0.32
C SER A 45 -23.16 -6.23 0.06
N THR A 46 -22.15 -7.03 0.41
CA THR A 46 -20.83 -6.53 0.88
C THR A 46 -19.64 -6.85 -0.06
N SER A 47 -19.86 -7.36 -1.28
CA SER A 47 -18.76 -7.66 -2.21
C SER A 47 -18.78 -6.75 -3.45
N LEU A 48 -17.61 -6.16 -3.76
CA LEU A 48 -17.36 -5.56 -5.08
C LEU A 48 -17.61 -6.60 -6.19
N PRO A 49 -18.06 -6.18 -7.39
CA PRO A 49 -18.24 -7.10 -8.51
C PRO A 49 -16.90 -7.79 -8.87
N PRO A 50 -16.93 -9.04 -9.37
CA PRO A 50 -15.72 -9.78 -9.67
C PRO A 50 -14.89 -9.08 -10.75
N VAL A 51 -13.57 -9.05 -10.56
CA VAL A 51 -12.61 -8.62 -11.58
C VAL A 51 -12.61 -9.70 -12.67
N VAL A 52 -13.09 -9.34 -13.87
CA VAL A 52 -13.04 -10.21 -15.04
C VAL A 52 -11.73 -9.93 -15.78
N SER A 53 -10.89 -10.95 -15.96
CA SER A 53 -9.69 -10.85 -16.79
C SER A 53 -10.06 -10.64 -18.26
N ALA A 54 -9.30 -9.82 -19.00
CA ALA A 54 -9.55 -9.51 -20.41
C ALA A 54 -9.68 -10.76 -21.32
N SER A 55 -9.11 -11.90 -20.90
CA SER A 55 -9.16 -13.19 -21.59
C SER A 55 -10.50 -13.94 -21.47
N GLN A 56 -11.41 -13.51 -20.59
CA GLN A 56 -12.73 -14.15 -20.38
C GLN A 56 -13.86 -13.51 -21.19
N LEU A 57 -13.55 -12.49 -21.99
CA LEU A 57 -14.49 -11.88 -22.92
C LEU A 57 -14.59 -12.73 -24.19
N ARG A 58 -15.76 -13.27 -24.50
CA ARG A 58 -16.05 -13.69 -25.88
C ARG A 58 -16.07 -12.44 -26.75
N PRO A 59 -15.29 -12.36 -27.84
CA PRO A 59 -15.44 -11.29 -28.80
C PRO A 59 -16.88 -11.32 -29.33
N ARG A 60 -17.50 -10.16 -29.45
CA ARG A 60 -18.73 -10.02 -30.24
C ARG A 60 -18.38 -10.50 -31.65
N SER A 61 -18.98 -11.60 -32.11
CA SER A 61 -18.90 -11.98 -33.51
C SER A 61 -19.54 -10.86 -34.33
N ILE A 62 -18.72 -10.07 -35.00
CA ILE A 62 -19.16 -9.25 -36.13
C ILE A 62 -19.66 -10.27 -37.16
N PRO A 63 -20.90 -10.15 -37.70
CA PRO A 63 -21.37 -11.09 -38.70
C PRO A 63 -20.37 -11.11 -39.86
N SER A 64 -19.93 -12.33 -40.20
CA SER A 64 -19.08 -12.60 -41.35
C SER A 64 -19.77 -12.05 -42.60
N ALA A 65 -19.13 -11.10 -43.28
CA ALA A 65 -19.55 -10.61 -44.56
C ALA A 65 -19.36 -11.71 -45.62
N ALA A 66 -20.36 -12.58 -45.76
CA ALA A 66 -20.47 -13.53 -46.86
C ALA A 66 -21.59 -13.05 -47.81
N SER A 67 -21.27 -12.02 -48.60
CA SER A 67 -21.73 -11.74 -49.97
C SER A 67 -21.32 -10.31 -50.35
N ALA A 68 -20.00 -10.09 -50.44
CA ALA A 68 -19.46 -8.94 -51.14
C ALA A 68 -18.76 -9.47 -52.40
N GLU A 69 -19.41 -9.31 -53.55
CA GLU A 69 -18.71 -9.37 -54.83
C GLU A 69 -17.60 -8.30 -54.83
N SER A 70 -16.45 -8.71 -55.33
CA SER A 70 -15.15 -8.06 -55.28
C SER A 70 -15.12 -6.64 -55.85
N LEU A 71 -14.73 -5.67 -55.02
CA LEU A 71 -14.06 -4.44 -55.46
C LEU A 71 -12.64 -4.45 -54.90
N GLU A 72 -11.69 -4.94 -55.70
CA GLU A 72 -10.25 -4.79 -55.43
C GLU A 72 -9.86 -3.31 -55.51
N HIS A 73 -9.28 -2.78 -54.44
CA HIS A 73 -8.44 -1.58 -54.53
C HIS A 73 -7.02 -2.03 -54.84
N GLN A 74 -6.64 -1.94 -56.11
CA GLN A 74 -5.25 -1.99 -56.52
C GLN A 74 -4.51 -0.72 -56.06
N PRO A 75 -3.21 -0.82 -55.75
CA PRO A 75 -2.40 0.34 -55.39
C PRO A 75 -2.32 1.34 -56.56
N ILE A 76 -2.47 2.62 -56.24
CA ILE A 76 -2.26 3.72 -57.20
C ILE A 76 -0.77 3.73 -57.58
N GLN A 77 -0.42 3.17 -58.74
CA GLN A 77 0.82 3.50 -59.42
C GLN A 77 0.65 4.86 -60.08
N GLN A 78 1.40 5.87 -59.62
CA GLN A 78 1.56 7.12 -60.36
C GLN A 78 2.48 6.87 -61.56
N GLU A 79 1.91 6.68 -62.74
CA GLU A 79 2.62 6.87 -64.00
C GLU A 79 2.77 8.37 -64.32
N PRO A 80 3.87 8.79 -64.97
CA PRO A 80 4.13 10.20 -65.22
C PRO A 80 3.10 10.80 -66.18
N SER A 81 2.63 12.00 -65.86
CA SER A 81 1.71 12.78 -66.68
C SER A 81 2.27 13.01 -68.08
N ASN A 82 1.66 12.41 -69.11
CA ASN A 82 1.91 12.79 -70.49
C ASN A 82 1.10 14.05 -70.81
N ARG A 83 1.79 15.11 -71.26
CA ARG A 83 1.35 16.50 -71.14
C ARG A 83 0.63 17.06 -72.38
N ASP A 84 0.29 16.24 -73.36
CA ASP A 84 -0.16 16.72 -74.66
C ASP A 84 -1.36 15.92 -75.22
N ASP A 85 -2.59 16.28 -74.83
CA ASP A 85 -3.78 15.95 -75.66
C ASP A 85 -4.98 16.89 -75.37
N PRO A 86 -5.41 17.77 -76.30
CA PRO A 86 -6.37 18.85 -76.03
C PRO A 86 -7.81 18.55 -76.51
N SER A 87 -8.32 17.33 -76.27
CA SER A 87 -9.53 16.83 -76.96
C SER A 87 -10.84 16.79 -76.16
N TYR A 88 -10.91 17.32 -74.92
CA TYR A 88 -12.16 17.33 -74.14
C TYR A 88 -12.75 18.71 -73.81
N LEU A 89 -12.36 19.73 -74.58
CA LEU A 89 -13.17 20.96 -74.71
C LEU A 89 -14.46 20.63 -75.46
N GLY A 90 -15.53 20.28 -74.73
CA GLY A 90 -16.85 19.95 -75.30
C GLY A 90 -18.02 20.32 -74.39
N SER A 91 -18.69 21.43 -74.74
CA SER A 91 -19.99 21.95 -74.27
C SER A 91 -20.25 22.09 -72.76
N ASN A 92 -20.03 23.30 -72.25
CA ASN A 92 -20.68 23.82 -71.03
C ASN A 92 -22.12 24.24 -71.37
N GLU A 93 -23.10 23.40 -71.09
CA GLU A 93 -24.49 23.86 -70.93
C GLU A 93 -24.92 23.54 -69.48
N PRO A 94 -25.23 24.55 -68.64
CA PRO A 94 -25.66 24.28 -67.27
C PRO A 94 -27.04 23.64 -67.32
N LYS A 95 -27.14 22.38 -66.86
CA LYS A 95 -28.43 21.73 -66.59
C LYS A 95 -29.25 22.67 -65.70
N SER A 96 -30.41 23.07 -66.23
CA SER A 96 -31.36 23.96 -65.57
C SER A 96 -31.73 23.43 -64.19
N LEU A 97 -31.84 24.38 -63.24
CA LEU A 97 -32.25 24.16 -61.85
C LEU A 97 -33.63 23.47 -61.82
N GLN A 98 -33.65 22.18 -61.49
CA GLN A 98 -34.90 21.56 -61.03
C GLN A 98 -35.27 22.25 -59.70
N PRO A 99 -36.54 22.68 -59.50
CA PRO A 99 -36.94 23.21 -58.21
C PRO A 99 -36.77 22.09 -57.16
N LEU A 100 -35.96 22.39 -56.13
CA LEU A 100 -35.86 21.56 -54.95
C LEU A 100 -37.28 21.34 -54.42
N GLY A 101 -37.74 20.09 -54.38
CA GLY A 101 -39.07 19.76 -53.87
C GLY A 101 -39.29 20.42 -52.51
N SER A 102 -40.53 20.80 -52.22
CA SER A 102 -40.91 21.44 -50.95
C SER A 102 -40.38 20.62 -49.77
N PRO A 103 -39.69 21.23 -48.79
CA PRO A 103 -39.13 20.51 -47.66
C PRO A 103 -40.25 19.80 -46.92
N ASP A 104 -40.01 18.53 -46.58
CA ASP A 104 -40.94 17.76 -45.77
C ASP A 104 -41.04 18.42 -44.38
N ASN A 105 -42.18 19.05 -44.12
CA ASN A 105 -42.47 19.74 -42.86
C ASN A 105 -43.00 18.78 -41.79
N GLN A 106 -42.95 17.45 -42.01
CA GLN A 106 -43.18 16.51 -40.93
C GLN A 106 -42.02 16.55 -39.93
N LEU A 107 -42.30 17.07 -38.74
CA LEU A 107 -41.46 16.82 -37.57
C LEU A 107 -41.27 15.30 -37.44
N PRO A 108 -40.04 14.81 -37.22
CA PRO A 108 -39.82 13.39 -36.98
C PRO A 108 -40.75 12.94 -35.86
N GLN A 109 -41.45 11.82 -36.07
CA GLN A 109 -42.37 11.30 -35.07
C GLN A 109 -41.63 11.17 -33.74
N ALA A 110 -42.23 11.66 -32.66
CA ALA A 110 -41.70 11.49 -31.33
C ALA A 110 -41.52 9.98 -31.10
N VAL A 111 -40.26 9.55 -31.05
CA VAL A 111 -39.92 8.20 -30.59
C VAL A 111 -40.47 8.14 -29.18
N THR A 112 -41.59 7.44 -29.01
CA THR A 112 -42.09 7.16 -27.67
C THR A 112 -40.99 6.33 -27.04
N PRO A 113 -40.29 6.78 -25.98
CA PRO A 113 -39.36 5.90 -25.31
C PRO A 113 -40.18 4.68 -24.94
N GLY A 114 -39.77 3.50 -25.38
CA GLY A 114 -40.32 2.28 -24.80
C GLY A 114 -40.08 2.30 -23.29
N PRO A 115 -40.52 1.29 -22.53
CA PRO A 115 -39.93 1.05 -21.22
C PRO A 115 -38.46 0.66 -21.43
N GLU A 116 -37.62 1.65 -21.73
CA GLU A 116 -36.19 1.54 -21.74
C GLU A 116 -35.77 1.42 -20.29
N THR A 117 -35.82 0.21 -19.76
CA THR A 117 -34.81 -0.18 -18.79
C THR A 117 -33.49 -0.28 -19.56
N SER A 118 -32.96 0.86 -20.03
CA SER A 118 -31.58 0.92 -20.49
C SER A 118 -30.76 0.42 -19.30
N PRO A 119 -29.96 -0.64 -19.45
CA PRO A 119 -29.14 -1.07 -18.33
C PRO A 119 -28.26 0.10 -17.93
N PHE A 120 -28.25 0.46 -16.65
CA PHE A 120 -27.40 1.51 -16.11
C PHE A 120 -25.99 1.43 -16.72
N PHE A 121 -25.44 2.58 -17.09
CA PHE A 121 -24.14 2.64 -17.76
C PHE A 121 -23.07 1.96 -16.89
N ARG A 122 -22.48 0.88 -17.42
CA ARG A 122 -21.42 0.15 -16.73
C ARG A 122 -20.07 0.75 -17.11
N SER A 123 -19.43 1.46 -16.18
CA SER A 123 -18.03 1.87 -16.34
C SER A 123 -17.09 0.73 -15.97
N PHE A 124 -16.00 0.62 -16.73
CA PHE A 124 -14.85 -0.18 -16.33
C PHE A 124 -13.93 0.69 -15.46
N PHE A 125 -13.53 0.17 -14.30
CA PHE A 125 -12.56 0.82 -13.43
C PHE A 125 -11.23 0.08 -13.52
N PHE A 126 -10.15 0.84 -13.72
CA PHE A 126 -8.81 0.32 -13.55
C PHE A 126 -8.54 0.01 -12.07
N PRO A 127 -7.58 -0.88 -11.77
CA PRO A 127 -7.09 -1.06 -10.40
C PRO A 127 -6.39 0.22 -9.91
N PRO A 128 -6.48 0.53 -8.61
CA PRO A 128 -5.79 1.67 -8.03
C PRO A 128 -4.27 1.48 -8.04
N THR A 129 -3.57 2.60 -7.92
CA THR A 129 -2.12 2.63 -7.83
C THR A 129 -1.66 2.17 -6.45
N GLY A 130 -0.51 1.50 -6.40
CA GLY A 130 0.02 1.00 -5.14
C GLY A 130 -0.86 -0.06 -4.47
N PHE A 131 -0.67 -0.22 -3.17
CA PHE A 131 -1.49 -1.08 -2.32
C PHE A 131 -2.49 -0.25 -1.52
N THR A 132 -3.74 -0.21 -1.97
CA THR A 132 -4.83 0.55 -1.34
C THR A 132 -5.63 -0.23 -0.30
N GLY A 133 -5.50 -1.56 -0.26
CA GLY A 133 -6.45 -2.42 0.46
C GLY A 133 -7.90 -2.24 -0.03
N GLY A 134 -8.84 -2.81 0.72
CA GLY A 134 -10.27 -2.68 0.45
C GLY A 134 -10.79 -1.27 0.74
N THR A 135 -11.90 -0.88 0.09
CA THR A 135 -12.61 0.36 0.43
C THR A 135 -13.25 0.24 1.82
N SER A 136 -13.19 1.33 2.59
CA SER A 136 -13.94 1.50 3.84
C SER A 136 -15.16 2.42 3.65
N VAL A 137 -15.35 2.97 2.45
CA VAL A 137 -16.46 3.89 2.16
C VAL A 137 -17.64 3.06 1.67
N GLU A 138 -18.75 3.11 2.42
CA GLU A 138 -20.00 2.47 2.04
C GLU A 138 -20.73 3.33 1.00
N PRO A 139 -21.12 2.78 -0.17
CA PRO A 139 -21.84 3.54 -1.18
C PRO A 139 -23.19 4.02 -0.67
N THR A 140 -23.35 5.32 -0.51
CA THR A 140 -24.63 5.94 -0.10
C THR A 140 -25.54 6.21 -1.29
N GLN A 141 -24.96 6.51 -2.45
CA GLN A 141 -25.68 6.81 -3.68
C GLN A 141 -25.65 5.63 -4.65
N ARG A 142 -26.80 5.37 -5.26
CA ARG A 142 -26.92 4.43 -6.37
C ARG A 142 -27.04 5.21 -7.67
N GLN A 143 -26.55 4.61 -8.74
CA GLN A 143 -26.76 5.14 -10.08
C GLN A 143 -28.27 5.17 -10.38
N ASN A 144 -28.81 6.38 -10.56
CA ASN A 144 -30.23 6.59 -10.86
C ASN A 144 -30.46 6.98 -12.33
N THR A 145 -29.41 7.42 -13.02
CA THR A 145 -29.44 7.81 -14.44
C THR A 145 -28.29 7.16 -15.20
N ASP A 146 -28.39 7.12 -16.52
CA ASP A 146 -27.36 6.59 -17.41
C ASP A 146 -26.10 7.47 -17.50
N HIS A 147 -26.26 8.78 -17.39
CA HIS A 147 -25.21 9.78 -17.58
C HIS A 147 -24.41 10.11 -16.30
N PHE A 148 -24.75 9.54 -15.14
CA PHE A 148 -24.09 9.83 -13.86
C PHE A 148 -23.78 8.55 -13.08
N ILE A 149 -22.51 8.36 -12.72
CA ILE A 149 -22.06 7.27 -11.84
C ILE A 149 -21.50 7.89 -10.55
N PRO A 150 -22.11 7.64 -9.38
CA PRO A 150 -21.56 8.10 -8.12
C PRO A 150 -20.30 7.29 -7.76
N ILE A 151 -19.17 7.97 -7.61
CA ILE A 151 -17.92 7.39 -7.14
C ILE A 151 -17.56 8.09 -5.83
N GLU A 152 -17.85 7.42 -4.72
CA GLU A 152 -17.66 8.02 -3.40
C GLU A 152 -16.22 7.84 -2.90
N ASP A 153 -15.60 6.67 -3.11
CA ASP A 153 -14.20 6.45 -2.75
C ASP A 153 -13.25 7.03 -3.79
N ARG A 154 -12.90 8.32 -3.62
CA ARG A 154 -11.95 9.02 -4.48
C ARG A 154 -10.54 8.46 -4.45
N TRP A 155 -10.16 7.74 -3.40
CA TRP A 155 -8.80 7.26 -3.19
C TRP A 155 -8.49 5.99 -3.97
N ARG A 156 -9.52 5.21 -4.32
CA ARG A 156 -9.37 3.94 -5.05
C ARG A 156 -9.80 4.04 -6.51
N ILE A 157 -9.76 5.24 -7.07
CA ILE A 157 -9.94 5.46 -8.50
C ILE A 157 -8.67 5.01 -9.22
N GLY A 158 -8.77 3.95 -10.02
CA GLY A 158 -7.62 3.42 -10.72
C GLY A 158 -7.26 4.14 -12.00
N THR A 159 -5.99 3.96 -12.36
CA THR A 159 -5.38 4.44 -13.59
C THR A 159 -4.79 3.26 -14.36
N PRO A 160 -4.76 3.31 -15.70
CA PRO A 160 -4.09 2.27 -16.46
C PRO A 160 -2.60 2.22 -16.08
N THR A 161 -2.10 1.00 -15.88
CA THR A 161 -0.68 0.79 -15.58
C THR A 161 0.16 1.24 -16.76
N TRP A 162 1.19 2.05 -16.50
CA TRP A 162 2.03 2.60 -17.55
C TRP A 162 3.19 1.67 -17.89
N ASP A 163 3.21 1.11 -19.10
CA ASP A 163 4.35 0.36 -19.62
C ASP A 163 4.66 0.78 -21.07
N ARG A 164 5.38 1.90 -21.21
CA ARG A 164 5.75 2.44 -22.53
C ARG A 164 6.59 1.45 -23.35
N TYR A 165 7.44 0.66 -22.71
CA TYR A 165 8.46 -0.15 -23.38
C TYR A 165 8.12 -1.64 -23.41
N GLY A 166 6.96 -2.06 -22.90
CA GLY A 166 6.54 -3.46 -22.87
C GLY A 166 7.45 -4.35 -22.02
N LYS A 167 8.09 -3.77 -20.99
CA LYS A 167 9.06 -4.49 -20.15
C LYS A 167 8.39 -5.26 -19.01
N GLY A 168 7.10 -5.04 -18.75
CA GLY A 168 6.35 -5.73 -17.71
C GLY A 168 6.76 -5.35 -16.28
N HIS A 169 7.11 -4.08 -16.05
CA HIS A 169 7.44 -3.51 -14.73
C HIS A 169 8.50 -4.29 -13.92
N PRO A 170 9.75 -4.44 -14.41
CA PRO A 170 10.81 -5.08 -13.65
C PRO A 170 11.08 -4.32 -12.34
N PRO A 171 11.40 -5.01 -11.22
CA PRO A 171 11.50 -4.39 -9.88
C PRO A 171 12.54 -3.28 -9.71
N MET A 172 13.46 -3.11 -10.65
CA MET A 172 14.55 -2.13 -10.59
C MET A 172 14.32 -0.89 -11.45
N ASP A 173 13.28 -0.89 -12.28
CA ASP A 173 12.90 0.26 -13.11
C ASP A 173 11.68 0.92 -12.47
N ASP A 174 11.72 2.24 -12.27
CA ASP A 174 10.58 3.01 -11.77
C ASP A 174 9.60 3.31 -12.90
N TYR A 175 8.31 3.03 -12.64
CA TYR A 175 7.23 3.35 -13.56
C TYR A 175 6.14 4.18 -12.86
N PRO A 176 5.49 5.09 -13.60
CA PRO A 176 4.24 5.70 -13.13
C PRO A 176 3.12 4.66 -12.97
N PHE A 177 2.20 4.91 -12.04
CA PHE A 177 0.95 4.17 -11.89
C PHE A 177 1.10 2.64 -11.68
N VAL A 178 2.17 2.24 -11.00
CA VAL A 178 2.43 0.85 -10.66
C VAL A 178 1.46 0.37 -9.58
N GLN A 179 0.97 -0.86 -9.72
CA GLN A 179 0.22 -1.54 -8.67
C GLN A 179 1.19 -2.04 -7.60
N GLY A 180 0.82 -1.87 -6.33
CA GLY A 180 1.71 -2.17 -5.21
C GLY A 180 1.32 -3.42 -4.44
N ALA A 181 2.27 -3.94 -3.67
CA ALA A 181 2.04 -4.96 -2.66
C ALA A 181 2.01 -4.33 -1.25
N TRP A 182 1.37 -5.01 -0.30
CA TRP A 182 1.27 -4.51 1.08
C TRP A 182 2.63 -4.35 1.78
N TRP A 183 3.63 -5.13 1.36
CA TRP A 183 5.00 -5.10 1.89
C TRP A 183 5.93 -4.17 1.10
N ASP A 184 5.46 -3.56 0.00
CA ASP A 184 6.24 -2.64 -0.81
C ASP A 184 6.28 -1.26 -0.14
N PRO A 185 7.46 -0.79 0.33
CA PRO A 185 7.59 0.51 0.98
C PRO A 185 7.83 1.65 -0.04
N TYR A 186 8.15 1.35 -1.29
CA TYR A 186 8.54 2.35 -2.28
C TYR A 186 7.32 2.91 -3.01
N ASN A 187 6.41 2.04 -3.47
CA ASN A 187 5.16 2.46 -4.09
C ASN A 187 4.09 2.87 -3.07
N GLN A 188 3.03 3.53 -3.52
CA GLN A 188 1.96 4.02 -2.63
C GLN A 188 1.37 2.88 -1.78
N ASN A 189 1.17 3.12 -0.48
CA ASN A 189 0.74 2.06 0.43
C ASN A 189 -0.11 2.60 1.59
N VAL A 190 -1.23 1.93 1.90
CA VAL A 190 -2.07 2.22 3.08
C VAL A 190 -1.25 2.25 4.36
N LEU A 191 -0.28 1.35 4.54
CA LEU A 191 0.50 1.25 5.77
C LEU A 191 1.50 2.41 5.96
N LYS A 192 1.72 3.22 4.92
CA LYS A 192 2.58 4.41 4.97
C LYS A 192 1.80 5.71 5.23
N GLY A 193 0.47 5.64 5.24
CA GLY A 193 -0.42 6.79 5.33
C GLY A 193 -0.68 7.45 3.98
N ASP A 194 -0.38 6.80 2.86
CA ASP A 194 -0.67 7.33 1.51
C ASP A 194 -2.16 7.21 1.14
N TYR A 195 -2.85 6.22 1.73
CA TYR A 195 -4.27 5.95 1.54
C TYR A 195 -5.00 5.87 2.89
N PRO A 196 -6.27 6.28 2.95
CA PRO A 196 -7.04 6.16 4.18
C PRO A 196 -7.37 4.69 4.47
N ILE A 197 -7.28 4.33 5.74
CA ILE A 197 -7.64 3.01 6.25
C ILE A 197 -9.14 2.96 6.62
N ALA A 198 -9.71 4.09 7.04
CA ALA A 198 -11.12 4.21 7.40
C ALA A 198 -11.70 5.51 6.85
N GLY A 199 -12.91 5.43 6.28
CA GLY A 199 -13.55 6.57 5.63
C GLY A 199 -12.67 7.17 4.52
N GLN A 200 -12.59 8.51 4.47
CA GLN A 200 -11.80 9.23 3.46
C GLN A 200 -10.66 10.07 4.04
N ASP A 201 -10.53 10.10 5.36
CA ASP A 201 -9.72 11.08 6.08
C ASP A 201 -8.94 10.50 7.28
N VAL A 202 -9.05 9.20 7.55
CA VAL A 202 -8.27 8.51 8.60
C VAL A 202 -7.13 7.72 7.98
N PHE A 203 -5.90 8.06 8.34
CA PHE A 203 -4.68 7.48 7.80
C PHE A 203 -3.91 6.76 8.88
N LEU A 204 -3.30 5.63 8.49
CA LEU A 204 -2.41 4.85 9.35
C LEU A 204 -1.00 4.91 8.77
N LYS A 205 -0.03 5.31 9.59
CA LYS A 205 1.38 5.26 9.26
C LYS A 205 2.10 4.35 10.24
N LEU A 206 2.67 3.27 9.70
CA LEU A 206 3.52 2.34 10.41
C LEU A 206 4.98 2.63 10.07
N GLY A 207 5.82 2.58 11.09
CA GLY A 207 7.26 2.72 10.95
C GLY A 207 7.96 1.65 11.75
N PHE A 208 9.00 1.06 11.16
CA PHE A 208 9.87 0.13 11.84
C PHE A 208 11.31 0.53 11.58
N LYS A 209 12.11 0.63 12.64
CA LYS A 209 13.53 0.95 12.60
C LYS A 209 14.27 -0.12 13.37
N THR A 210 15.37 -0.61 12.79
CA THR A 210 16.27 -1.55 13.45
C THR A 210 17.71 -1.09 13.29
N LEU A 211 18.47 -1.12 14.38
CA LEU A 211 19.91 -0.87 14.39
C LEU A 211 20.58 -2.10 15.01
N ASN A 212 21.39 -2.78 14.21
CA ASN A 212 22.16 -3.94 14.63
C ASN A 212 23.62 -3.52 14.82
N LEU A 213 24.17 -3.74 16.01
CA LEU A 213 25.59 -3.62 16.28
C LEU A 213 26.12 -4.99 16.65
N ALA A 214 26.97 -5.53 15.78
CA ALA A 214 27.72 -6.75 16.02
C ALA A 214 29.20 -6.36 16.16
N GLU A 215 29.79 -6.68 17.30
CA GLU A 215 31.18 -6.40 17.61
C GLU A 215 31.87 -7.69 18.04
N TYR A 216 32.97 -8.00 17.35
CA TYR A 216 33.92 -9.00 17.80
C TYR A 216 35.17 -8.27 18.27
N ARG A 217 35.56 -8.48 19.52
CA ARG A 217 36.72 -7.82 20.11
C ARG A 217 37.53 -8.76 20.97
N GLN A 218 38.79 -8.40 21.17
CA GLN A 218 39.67 -9.05 22.12
C GLN A 218 40.12 -8.02 23.15
N THR A 219 39.80 -8.26 24.41
CA THR A 219 40.31 -7.44 25.52
C THR A 219 40.74 -8.38 26.64
N PRO A 220 41.86 -8.12 27.34
CA PRO A 220 42.28 -8.96 28.47
C PRO A 220 41.16 -9.04 29.52
N ILE A 221 40.76 -10.26 29.88
CA ILE A 221 39.73 -10.52 30.88
C ILE A 221 40.39 -11.29 32.02
N PRO A 222 40.31 -10.82 33.27
CA PRO A 222 40.84 -11.57 34.39
C PRO A 222 40.02 -12.84 34.63
N THR A 223 40.68 -13.91 35.07
CA THR A 223 40.01 -15.08 35.65
C THR A 223 39.25 -14.65 36.90
N THR A 224 38.04 -15.17 37.07
CA THR A 224 37.12 -14.65 38.08
C THR A 224 37.45 -15.16 39.48
N PRO A 225 37.00 -14.47 40.55
CA PRO A 225 37.34 -14.81 41.94
C PRO A 225 36.91 -16.21 42.39
N THR A 226 36.11 -16.91 41.59
CA THR A 226 35.58 -18.25 41.88
C THR A 226 36.52 -19.39 41.46
N GLU A 227 37.76 -19.09 41.08
CA GLU A 227 38.79 -20.07 40.65
C GLU A 227 38.31 -21.03 39.54
N ALA A 228 37.30 -20.61 38.77
CA ALA A 228 36.67 -21.41 37.74
C ALA A 228 36.96 -20.80 36.37
N THR A 229 37.75 -21.50 35.57
CA THR A 229 38.08 -21.14 34.18
C THR A 229 37.28 -22.00 33.20
N GLN A 230 37.13 -21.54 31.96
CA GLN A 230 36.43 -22.31 30.93
C GLN A 230 37.17 -23.62 30.60
N HIS A 231 38.50 -23.60 30.57
CA HIS A 231 39.31 -24.78 30.29
C HIS A 231 40.03 -25.31 31.53
N PRO A 232 40.10 -26.63 31.72
CA PRO A 232 40.91 -27.23 32.78
C PRO A 232 42.39 -26.92 32.61
N GLY A 233 43.08 -26.61 33.71
CA GLY A 233 44.54 -26.42 33.74
C GLY A 233 45.04 -25.02 33.37
N GLU A 234 44.14 -24.05 33.22
CA GLU A 234 44.49 -22.62 33.11
C GLU A 234 44.67 -22.04 34.53
N PHE A 235 45.86 -21.49 34.81
CA PHE A 235 46.21 -20.91 36.11
C PHE A 235 46.67 -19.45 35.97
N GLU A 236 46.72 -18.93 34.74
CA GLU A 236 47.05 -17.56 34.45
C GLU A 236 45.99 -16.59 34.98
N PHE A 237 46.41 -15.36 35.28
CA PHE A 237 45.49 -14.31 35.71
C PHE A 237 44.55 -13.86 34.59
N PHE A 238 44.99 -13.89 33.33
CA PHE A 238 44.14 -13.53 32.19
C PHE A 238 43.71 -14.78 31.43
N GLY A 239 42.41 -14.94 31.25
CA GLY A 239 41.81 -16.02 30.49
C GLY A 239 41.65 -15.68 29.01
N ASN A 240 40.68 -16.32 28.35
CA ASN A 240 40.46 -16.13 26.92
C ASN A 240 39.95 -14.69 26.62
N PRO A 241 40.66 -13.89 25.80
CA PRO A 241 40.30 -12.50 25.58
C PRO A 241 39.12 -12.31 24.61
N ASN A 242 38.67 -13.37 23.93
CA ASN A 242 37.63 -13.28 22.91
C ASN A 242 36.29 -12.83 23.51
N GLN A 243 35.65 -11.87 22.85
CA GLN A 243 34.32 -11.41 23.18
C GLN A 243 33.50 -11.19 21.92
N PHE A 244 32.24 -11.59 21.96
CA PHE A 244 31.26 -11.27 20.95
C PHE A 244 30.09 -10.53 21.60
N PHE A 245 29.81 -9.35 21.09
CA PHE A 245 28.72 -8.50 21.52
C PHE A 245 27.78 -8.27 20.35
N PHE A 246 26.49 -8.54 20.57
CA PHE A 246 25.44 -8.25 19.62
C PHE A 246 24.34 -7.49 20.33
N THR A 247 24.01 -6.30 19.85
CA THR A 247 22.86 -5.54 20.32
C THR A 247 21.99 -5.13 19.14
N GLN A 248 20.69 -5.34 19.29
CA GLN A 248 19.70 -4.95 18.32
C GLN A 248 18.74 -3.97 18.98
N TYR A 249 18.73 -2.73 18.49
CA TYR A 249 17.79 -1.70 18.91
C TYR A 249 16.67 -1.63 17.88
N ASN A 250 15.44 -1.85 18.30
CA ASN A 250 14.29 -1.77 17.44
C ASN A 250 13.29 -0.74 17.95
N SER A 251 12.65 -0.03 17.04
CA SER A 251 11.58 0.92 17.31
C SER A 251 10.46 0.68 16.31
N ALA A 252 9.25 0.48 16.84
CA ALA A 252 8.03 0.31 16.08
C ALA A 252 7.09 1.48 16.41
N SER A 253 6.78 2.30 15.41
CA SER A 253 5.88 3.44 15.54
C SER A 253 4.55 3.19 14.83
N ILE A 254 3.46 3.48 15.53
CA ILE A 254 2.10 3.47 15.02
C ILE A 254 1.59 4.90 15.12
N ASP A 255 1.16 5.49 14.01
CA ASP A 255 0.63 6.84 13.95
C ASP A 255 -0.70 6.81 13.18
N LEU A 256 -1.80 6.97 13.90
CA LEU A 256 -3.16 6.97 13.38
C LEU A 256 -3.72 8.38 13.53
N PHE A 257 -4.08 9.02 12.43
CA PHE A 257 -4.52 10.41 12.46
C PHE A 257 -5.67 10.66 11.50
N LYS A 258 -6.48 11.65 11.86
CA LYS A 258 -7.56 12.16 11.02
C LYS A 258 -7.26 13.57 10.56
N GLY A 259 -7.45 13.81 9.26
CA GLY A 259 -7.42 15.12 8.65
C GLY A 259 -6.36 15.28 7.56
N ASP A 260 -6.45 16.41 6.86
CA ASP A 260 -5.54 16.77 5.77
C ASP A 260 -4.30 17.47 6.32
N SER A 261 -3.26 16.67 6.62
CA SER A 261 -2.03 17.15 7.27
C SER A 261 -1.25 18.22 6.51
N VAL A 262 -1.56 18.43 5.21
CA VAL A 262 -0.85 19.41 4.37
C VAL A 262 -1.43 20.81 4.56
N PHE A 263 -2.74 20.93 4.69
CA PHE A 263 -3.43 22.22 4.72
C PHE A 263 -4.08 22.57 6.05
N ARG A 264 -4.42 21.57 6.87
CA ARG A 264 -5.09 21.76 8.15
C ARG A 264 -4.41 20.94 9.25
N PRO A 265 -4.35 21.47 10.49
CA PRO A 265 -3.95 20.66 11.64
C PRO A 265 -4.85 19.44 11.81
N PHE A 266 -4.27 18.34 12.29
CA PHE A 266 -4.99 17.10 12.58
C PHE A 266 -6.22 17.35 13.46
N ASP A 267 -7.35 16.74 13.12
CA ASP A 267 -8.55 16.79 13.97
C ASP A 267 -8.33 15.97 15.23
N TRP A 268 -7.73 14.78 15.06
CA TRP A 268 -7.18 13.99 16.14
C TRP A 268 -6.03 13.14 15.64
N ARG A 269 -5.14 12.76 16.56
CA ARG A 269 -3.99 11.90 16.29
C ARG A 269 -3.69 11.03 17.49
N PHE A 270 -3.51 9.74 17.24
CA PHE A 270 -2.98 8.78 18.19
C PHE A 270 -1.61 8.32 17.71
N LYS A 271 -0.60 8.48 18.54
CA LYS A 271 0.75 7.99 18.25
C LYS A 271 1.22 7.07 19.37
N ALA A 272 1.86 5.97 19.02
CA ALA A 272 2.53 5.08 19.94
C ALA A 272 3.89 4.66 19.34
N ASN A 273 4.93 4.71 20.15
CA ASN A 273 6.28 4.25 19.80
C ASN A 273 6.73 3.23 20.84
N VAL A 274 6.90 1.98 20.39
CA VAL A 274 7.39 0.88 21.21
C VAL A 274 8.84 0.64 20.83
N ILE A 275 9.71 0.68 21.83
CA ILE A 275 11.10 0.28 21.68
C ILE A 275 11.29 -1.13 22.24
N PHE A 276 12.07 -1.93 21.54
CA PHE A 276 12.51 -3.22 22.05
C PHE A 276 13.98 -3.45 21.71
N ASN A 277 14.74 -3.80 22.73
CA ASN A 277 16.16 -4.06 22.63
C ASN A 277 16.44 -5.53 22.93
N GLN A 278 17.34 -6.11 22.15
CA GLN A 278 17.92 -7.41 22.43
C GLN A 278 19.42 -7.24 22.60
N ASN A 279 19.95 -7.78 23.69
CA ASN A 279 21.36 -7.73 24.02
C ASN A 279 21.88 -9.16 24.19
N TYR A 280 22.89 -9.52 23.42
CA TYR A 280 23.60 -10.78 23.53
C TYR A 280 25.08 -10.51 23.73
N LEU A 281 25.64 -11.09 24.78
CA LEU A 281 27.06 -11.01 25.12
C LEU A 281 27.58 -12.42 25.31
N LYS A 282 28.59 -12.79 24.53
CA LYS A 282 29.33 -14.04 24.66
C LYS A 282 30.75 -13.69 25.05
N LEU A 283 31.17 -14.25 26.18
CA LEU A 283 32.54 -14.24 26.64
C LEU A 283 33.10 -15.66 26.56
N TYR A 284 34.41 -15.79 26.61
CA TYR A 284 35.09 -17.09 26.67
C TYR A 284 35.75 -17.29 28.04
N GLU A 285 35.17 -16.68 29.08
CA GLU A 285 35.61 -16.77 30.47
C GLU A 285 34.38 -16.90 31.38
N LEU A 286 34.46 -17.75 32.42
CA LEU A 286 33.37 -17.99 33.37
C LEU A 286 33.32 -16.90 34.44
N GLY A 287 32.15 -16.69 35.04
CA GLY A 287 31.97 -15.74 36.15
C GLY A 287 31.87 -14.26 35.73
N VAL A 288 32.08 -13.93 34.44
CA VAL A 288 32.09 -12.53 33.95
C VAL A 288 30.68 -12.04 33.61
N VAL A 289 29.86 -12.92 33.04
CA VAL A 289 28.46 -12.63 32.70
C VAL A 289 27.56 -12.61 33.94
N SER A 290 27.77 -13.61 34.80
CA SER A 290 27.02 -13.90 36.01
C SER A 290 28.03 -14.39 37.05
N PRO A 291 27.90 -14.02 38.34
CA PRO A 291 28.71 -14.61 39.40
C PRO A 291 28.52 -16.13 39.53
N ASP A 292 27.37 -16.66 39.08
CA ASP A 292 27.13 -18.10 39.01
C ASP A 292 27.81 -18.69 37.77
N VAL A 293 28.80 -19.55 37.99
CA VAL A 293 29.56 -20.21 36.91
C VAL A 293 28.73 -21.23 36.13
N THR A 294 27.62 -21.71 36.71
CA THR A 294 26.73 -22.68 36.04
C THR A 294 25.87 -22.02 34.97
N ASP A 295 25.66 -20.70 35.04
CA ASP A 295 24.99 -19.92 33.99
C ASP A 295 25.82 -19.84 32.69
N GLY A 296 27.09 -20.26 32.75
CA GLY A 296 28.01 -20.29 31.62
C GLY A 296 28.53 -18.92 31.20
N THR A 297 28.89 -18.77 29.93
CA THR A 297 29.61 -17.58 29.43
C THR A 297 28.76 -16.68 28.52
N ASN A 298 27.45 -16.95 28.43
CA ASN A 298 26.53 -16.23 27.54
C ASN A 298 25.52 -15.43 28.35
N ARG A 299 25.32 -14.16 28.02
CA ARG A 299 24.21 -13.36 28.53
C ARG A 299 23.28 -13.00 27.40
N HIS A 300 22.01 -13.36 27.51
CA HIS A 300 20.96 -12.78 26.69
C HIS A 300 20.00 -11.98 27.56
N ARG A 301 19.74 -10.73 27.20
CA ARG A 301 18.74 -9.88 27.85
C ARG A 301 17.87 -9.23 26.80
N THR A 302 16.59 -9.11 27.10
CA THR A 302 15.63 -8.40 26.27
C THR A 302 14.94 -7.35 27.12
N PHE A 303 14.72 -6.19 26.53
CA PHE A 303 14.01 -5.09 27.16
C PHE A 303 13.01 -4.54 26.17
N TRP A 304 11.87 -4.10 26.66
CA TRP A 304 10.89 -3.37 25.87
C TRP A 304 10.32 -2.24 26.70
N SER A 305 9.94 -1.15 26.05
CA SER A 305 9.32 -0.01 26.68
C SER A 305 8.41 0.70 25.70
N LEU A 306 7.34 1.30 26.22
CA LEU A 306 6.51 2.24 25.47
C LEU A 306 7.06 3.64 25.70
N GLU A 307 7.93 4.09 24.80
CA GLU A 307 8.70 5.33 24.93
C GLU A 307 7.79 6.56 24.82
N GLU A 308 7.03 6.62 23.73
CA GLU A 308 6.10 7.71 23.47
C GLU A 308 4.72 7.13 23.18
N TRP A 309 3.69 7.69 23.82
CA TRP A 309 2.31 7.43 23.45
C TRP A 309 1.46 8.63 23.80
N PHE A 310 0.65 9.11 22.87
CA PHE A 310 -0.26 10.21 23.16
C PHE A 310 -1.49 10.18 22.26
N TYR A 311 -2.52 10.82 22.78
CA TYR A 311 -3.69 11.21 22.02
C TYR A 311 -3.75 12.74 21.95
N GLU A 312 -3.87 13.25 20.73
CA GLU A 312 -4.06 14.66 20.42
C GLU A 312 -5.45 14.85 19.83
N SER A 313 -6.13 15.91 20.27
CA SER A 313 -7.42 16.32 19.73
C SER A 313 -7.44 17.84 19.59
N LYS A 314 -7.92 18.29 18.43
CA LYS A 314 -8.13 19.69 18.15
C LYS A 314 -9.40 20.17 18.84
N ILE A 315 -9.28 21.27 19.57
CA ILE A 315 -10.39 21.88 20.31
C ILE A 315 -11.17 22.82 19.38
N ALA A 316 -10.47 23.75 18.73
CA ALA A 316 -11.09 24.75 17.88
C ALA A 316 -10.10 25.33 16.86
N ASP A 317 -10.64 25.74 15.70
CA ASP A 317 -9.98 26.65 14.78
C ASP A 317 -10.37 28.08 15.20
N THR A 318 -9.38 28.90 15.50
CA THR A 318 -9.54 30.29 15.98
C THR A 318 -9.69 31.30 14.84
N SER A 319 -9.34 30.90 13.61
CA SER A 319 -9.23 31.77 12.43
C SER A 319 -9.63 31.03 11.15
N PRO A 320 -10.10 31.74 10.11
CA PRO A 320 -10.32 31.17 8.78
C PRO A 320 -9.06 30.56 8.15
N ASN A 321 -7.87 30.96 8.61
CA ASN A 321 -6.58 30.46 8.12
C ASN A 321 -6.07 29.22 8.88
N TYR A 322 -6.96 28.51 9.59
CA TYR A 322 -6.63 27.31 10.37
C TYR A 322 -5.66 27.52 11.53
N ASP A 323 -5.63 28.72 12.12
CA ASP A 323 -5.04 28.90 13.44
C ASP A 323 -5.81 28.04 14.43
N PHE A 324 -5.13 27.24 15.23
CA PHE A 324 -5.75 26.16 15.99
C PHE A 324 -5.34 26.17 17.45
N VAL A 325 -6.20 25.59 18.28
CA VAL A 325 -5.89 25.21 19.65
C VAL A 325 -6.17 23.71 19.79
N SER A 326 -5.18 22.96 20.26
CA SER A 326 -5.24 21.51 20.46
C SER A 326 -4.81 21.13 21.88
N VAL A 327 -5.34 20.00 22.35
CA VAL A 327 -4.90 19.34 23.57
C VAL A 327 -4.24 18.01 23.21
N ARG A 328 -3.12 17.71 23.88
CA ARG A 328 -2.44 16.42 23.77
C ARG A 328 -2.23 15.85 25.16
N ALA A 329 -2.59 14.59 25.34
CA ALA A 329 -2.49 13.86 26.60
C ALA A 329 -1.76 12.53 26.38
N GLY A 330 -0.74 12.26 27.20
CA GLY A 330 0.02 11.01 27.16
C GLY A 330 1.48 11.17 27.57
N SER A 331 2.28 10.12 27.33
CA SER A 331 3.73 10.15 27.42
C SER A 331 4.29 10.78 26.15
N GLN A 332 4.82 11.99 26.25
CA GLN A 332 5.28 12.77 25.11
C GLN A 332 6.56 13.51 25.44
N PHE A 333 7.39 13.75 24.42
CA PHE A 333 8.52 14.63 24.54
C PHE A 333 8.07 16.08 24.81
N PHE A 334 8.65 16.71 25.83
CA PHE A 334 8.42 18.12 26.15
C PHE A 334 9.74 18.83 26.43
N THR A 335 9.93 19.97 25.76
CA THR A 335 11.00 20.94 26.06
C THR A 335 10.37 22.21 26.61
N SER A 336 10.87 22.69 27.75
CA SER A 336 10.34 23.89 28.42
C SER A 336 10.87 25.19 27.79
N ASP A 337 12.14 25.19 27.41
CA ASP A 337 12.82 26.34 26.82
C ASP A 337 13.35 26.02 25.40
N PHE A 338 13.70 27.05 24.64
CA PHE A 338 14.19 26.91 23.26
C PHE A 338 15.52 26.16 23.14
N ARG A 339 16.30 26.10 24.22
CA ARG A 339 17.60 25.43 24.25
C ARG A 339 17.55 24.09 24.98
N GLY A 340 16.44 23.78 25.67
CA GLY A 340 16.25 22.56 26.44
C GLY A 340 17.09 22.46 27.71
N PHE A 341 17.55 23.59 28.28
CA PHE A 341 18.39 23.58 29.48
C PHE A 341 17.62 23.32 30.77
N ILE A 342 16.37 23.74 30.86
CA ILE A 342 15.58 23.62 32.09
C ILE A 342 14.91 22.24 32.15
N PHE A 343 14.33 21.82 31.02
CA PHE A 343 13.61 20.54 30.93
C PHE A 343 13.52 20.11 29.48
N SER A 344 13.93 18.87 29.19
CA SER A 344 13.89 18.24 27.87
C SER A 344 13.82 16.73 28.06
N ASP A 345 12.61 16.22 28.26
CA ASP A 345 12.40 14.79 28.56
C ASP A 345 11.01 14.31 28.10
N THR A 346 10.85 13.01 27.97
CA THR A 346 9.59 12.34 27.63
C THR A 346 8.83 11.98 28.89
N ASN A 347 7.73 12.68 29.16
CA ASN A 347 6.96 12.53 30.39
C ASN A 347 5.46 12.47 30.14
N ARG A 348 4.73 11.94 31.13
CA ARG A 348 3.27 11.90 31.12
C ARG A 348 2.71 13.27 31.46
N ALA A 349 2.09 13.92 30.50
CA ALA A 349 1.54 15.25 30.67
C ALA A 349 0.27 15.44 29.85
N VAL A 350 -0.48 16.49 30.22
CA VAL A 350 -1.53 17.07 29.38
C VAL A 350 -1.05 18.46 28.98
N ARG A 351 -0.95 18.72 27.68
CA ARG A 351 -0.49 20.00 27.13
C ARG A 351 -1.56 20.58 26.22
N VAL A 352 -1.83 21.87 26.40
CA VAL A 352 -2.59 22.68 25.44
C VAL A 352 -1.60 23.53 24.66
N PHE A 353 -1.75 23.56 23.34
CA PHE A 353 -0.90 24.34 22.45
C PHE A 353 -1.68 24.79 21.23
N GLY A 354 -1.17 25.81 20.56
CA GLY A 354 -1.82 26.40 19.40
C GLY A 354 -0.98 27.49 18.78
N ASN A 355 -1.45 28.01 17.66
CA ASN A 355 -0.91 29.18 16.97
C ASN A 355 -2.00 30.25 16.83
N ARG A 356 -1.59 31.43 16.38
CA ARG A 356 -2.44 32.61 16.16
C ARG A 356 -2.02 33.32 14.89
#